data_AF-A0A7R9Y196-F1
#
_entry.id   AF-A0A7R9Y196-F1
#
_cell.length_a   1.000
_cell.length_b   1.000
_cell.length_c   1.000
_cell.angle_alpha   90.00
_cell.angle_beta   90.00
_cell.angle_gamma   90.00
#
_symmetry.space_group_name_H-M   'P 1'
#
loop_
_entity.id
_entity.type
_entity.pdbx_description
1 polymer ?
#
loop_
_entity_poly.entity_id
_entity_poly.type
_entity_poly.pdbx_seq_one_letter_code
_entity_poly.pdbx_strand_id
1 'polypeptide(L)'
;GGGGGGGGTTQAMVPFWDMLNHASPLDASVRLTHDPDARELRMVATKRVPAGAEVFNTYGPLGDAELLRRYGFTLRKNPHGGGVECGVRELMAAASMARYTAETAEIHRFADDPEDRDADDDADDSDEDSDEDSESDSDSD
;
A
#
# COMPACT_ATOMS: atom_id res chain seq x y z
N GLY A 1 -34.12 -36.05 20.85
CA GLY A 1 -34.08 -34.88 19.95
C GLY A 1 -33.22 -33.82 20.60
N GLY A 2 -32.03 -33.58 20.03
CA GLY A 2 -31.13 -32.52 20.49
C GLY A 2 -31.37 -31.26 19.65
N GLY A 3 -31.98 -30.25 20.25
CA GLY A 3 -32.15 -28.94 19.62
C GLY A 3 -30.84 -28.17 19.64
N GLY A 4 -30.15 -28.13 18.51
CA GLY A 4 -29.06 -27.19 18.26
C GLY A 4 -29.62 -25.78 18.12
N GLY A 5 -29.54 -24.99 19.18
CA GLY A 5 -29.86 -23.56 19.16
C GLY A 5 -28.78 -22.79 18.42
N GLY A 6 -28.94 -22.64 17.10
CA GLY A 6 -28.21 -21.65 16.32
C GLY A 6 -28.66 -20.26 16.75
N GLY A 7 -27.99 -19.67 17.74
CA GLY A 7 -28.23 -18.29 18.16
C GLY A 7 -27.78 -17.34 17.07
N GLY A 8 -28.71 -16.92 16.21
CA GLY A 8 -28.47 -15.85 15.25
C GLY A 8 -28.11 -14.56 16.00
N THR A 9 -27.06 -13.88 15.55
CA THR A 9 -26.78 -12.51 16.01
C THR A 9 -27.60 -11.54 15.17
N THR A 10 -28.23 -10.56 15.82
CA THR A 10 -29.02 -9.52 15.15
C THR A 10 -28.31 -8.19 15.30
N GLN A 11 -28.21 -7.43 14.20
CA GLN A 11 -27.72 -6.06 14.23
C GLN A 11 -28.88 -5.10 14.58
N ALA A 12 -28.66 -4.23 15.56
CA ALA A 12 -29.64 -3.25 16.02
C ALA A 12 -28.98 -1.90 16.31
N MET A 13 -29.79 -0.84 16.29
CA MET A 13 -29.39 0.48 16.77
C MET A 13 -29.54 0.52 18.29
N VAL A 14 -28.56 1.08 18.99
CA VAL A 14 -28.57 1.17 20.45
C VAL A 14 -28.59 2.65 20.84
N PRO A 15 -29.76 3.19 21.24
CA PRO A 15 -29.88 4.57 21.65
C PRO A 15 -28.85 4.94 22.72
N PHE A 16 -28.39 6.18 22.70
CA PHE A 16 -27.29 6.72 23.53
C PHE A 16 -25.91 6.12 23.26
N TRP A 17 -25.78 4.82 23.08
CA TRP A 17 -24.51 4.16 22.79
C TRP A 17 -23.94 4.59 21.44
N ASP A 18 -24.80 4.72 20.42
CA ASP A 18 -24.39 5.11 19.08
C ASP A 18 -23.86 6.56 18.99
N MET A 19 -24.02 7.36 20.05
CA MET A 19 -23.45 8.73 20.12
C MET A 19 -21.98 8.73 20.53
N LEU A 20 -21.44 7.63 21.05
CA LEU A 20 -20.07 7.60 21.57
C LEU A 20 -19.06 7.40 20.45
N ASN A 21 -18.10 8.31 20.39
CA ASN A 21 -17.05 8.30 19.39
C ASN A 21 -16.07 7.14 19.59
N HIS A 22 -15.42 6.74 18.49
CA HIS A 22 -14.39 5.72 18.49
C HIS A 22 -13.07 6.26 19.04
N ALA A 23 -12.44 5.47 19.91
CA ALA A 23 -11.02 5.54 20.19
C ALA A 23 -10.38 4.14 20.04
N SER A 24 -9.05 4.15 19.93
CA SER A 24 -8.21 2.95 20.02
C SER A 24 -8.62 2.10 21.24
N PRO A 25 -8.52 0.75 21.20
CA PRO A 25 -8.85 -0.10 22.34
C PRO A 25 -8.16 0.28 23.66
N LEU A 26 -6.97 0.88 23.60
CA LEU A 26 -6.25 1.39 24.78
C LEU A 26 -6.86 2.69 25.34
N ASP A 27 -7.49 3.47 24.47
CA ASP A 27 -8.06 4.78 24.76
C ASP A 27 -9.57 4.77 24.95
N ALA A 28 -10.26 3.68 24.64
CA ALA A 28 -11.68 3.51 24.92
C ALA A 28 -11.96 3.48 26.43
N SER A 29 -12.97 4.23 26.87
CA SER A 29 -13.34 4.35 28.29
C SER A 29 -14.54 3.51 28.70
N VAL A 30 -15.32 3.05 27.74
CA VAL A 30 -16.51 2.24 27.97
C VAL A 30 -16.60 1.07 26.99
N ARG A 31 -17.35 0.05 27.38
CA ARG A 31 -17.69 -1.11 26.55
C ARG A 31 -19.15 -1.49 26.75
N LEU A 32 -19.82 -1.90 25.67
CA LEU A 32 -21.16 -2.46 25.71
C LEU A 32 -21.08 -3.97 25.99
N THR A 33 -21.89 -4.44 26.92
CA THR A 33 -22.02 -5.86 27.27
C THR A 33 -23.48 -6.24 27.25
N HIS A 34 -23.80 -7.42 26.73
CA HIS A 34 -25.17 -7.96 26.73
C HIS A 34 -25.32 -8.95 27.89
N ASP A 35 -26.33 -8.73 28.73
CA ASP A 35 -26.74 -9.64 29.79
C ASP A 35 -27.99 -10.40 29.32
N PRO A 36 -27.86 -11.68 28.92
CA PRO A 36 -28.98 -12.45 28.36
C PRO A 36 -30.04 -12.79 29.41
N ASP A 37 -29.67 -12.93 30.68
CA ASP A 37 -30.58 -13.30 31.76
C ASP A 37 -31.44 -12.10 32.16
N ALA A 38 -30.82 -10.94 32.29
CA ALA A 38 -31.51 -9.68 32.58
C ALA A 38 -32.14 -9.04 31.32
N ARG A 39 -31.87 -9.57 30.12
CA ARG A 39 -32.34 -9.06 28.82
C ARG A 39 -32.01 -7.59 28.59
N GLU A 40 -30.79 -7.18 28.94
CA GLU A 40 -30.38 -5.79 28.86
C GLU A 40 -28.99 -5.61 28.25
N LEU A 41 -28.76 -4.41 27.72
CA LEU A 41 -27.45 -3.95 27.28
C LEU A 41 -26.89 -3.02 28.35
N ARG A 42 -25.72 -3.36 28.89
CA ARG A 42 -25.03 -2.59 29.92
C ARG A 42 -23.84 -1.86 29.32
N MET A 43 -23.76 -0.57 29.61
CA MET A 43 -22.57 0.24 29.34
C MET A 43 -21.66 0.23 30.56
N VAL A 44 -20.47 -0.34 30.42
CA VAL A 44 -19.52 -0.51 31.53
C VAL A 44 -18.29 0.34 31.29
N ALA A 45 -17.96 1.21 32.26
CA ALA A 45 -16.71 1.96 32.24
C ALA A 45 -15.52 1.02 32.49
N THR A 46 -14.52 1.06 31.61
CA THR A 46 -13.31 0.25 31.69
C THR A 46 -12.15 0.99 32.36
N LYS A 47 -12.28 2.32 32.50
CA LYS A 47 -11.31 3.20 33.17
C LYS A 47 -12.02 4.41 33.77
N ARG A 48 -11.30 5.14 34.63
CA ARG A 48 -11.79 6.38 35.23
C ARG A 48 -11.95 7.46 34.16
N VAL A 49 -13.13 8.08 34.10
CA VAL A 49 -13.42 9.24 33.24
C VAL A 49 -13.58 10.48 34.12
N PRO A 50 -12.69 11.48 34.01
CA PRO A 50 -12.83 12.75 34.73
C PRO A 50 -14.09 13.52 34.30
N ALA A 51 -14.62 14.36 35.19
CA ALA A 51 -15.72 15.25 34.84
C ALA A 51 -15.33 16.20 33.70
N GLY A 52 -16.20 16.36 32.71
CA GLY A 52 -15.95 17.17 31.50
C GLY A 52 -15.10 16.48 30.43
N ALA A 53 -14.58 15.28 30.67
CA ALA A 53 -13.91 14.50 29.65
C ALA A 53 -14.91 13.76 28.76
N GLU A 54 -14.55 13.60 27.49
CA GLU A 54 -15.34 12.80 26.54
C GLU A 54 -15.27 11.31 26.87
N VAL A 55 -16.38 10.61 26.62
CA VAL A 55 -16.51 9.17 26.81
C VAL A 55 -16.33 8.49 25.45
N PHE A 56 -15.31 7.65 25.33
CA PHE A 56 -14.98 6.95 24.09
C PHE A 56 -15.38 5.48 24.13
N ASN A 57 -15.92 5.01 23.02
CA ASN A 57 -16.17 3.61 22.71
C ASN A 57 -15.05 3.05 21.79
N THR A 58 -14.98 1.73 21.64
CA THR A 58 -14.25 1.05 20.56
C THR A 58 -15.21 0.44 19.55
N TYR A 59 -15.03 0.75 18.27
CA TYR A 59 -15.81 0.16 17.17
C TYR A 59 -15.21 -1.19 16.71
N GLY A 60 -14.16 -1.66 17.40
CA GLY A 60 -13.41 -2.87 17.07
C GLY A 60 -12.02 -2.59 16.48
N PRO A 61 -11.27 -3.65 16.15
CA PRO A 61 -9.93 -3.55 15.57
C PRO A 61 -10.01 -3.23 14.07
N LEU A 62 -10.39 -2.01 13.74
CA LEU A 62 -10.63 -1.57 12.36
C LEU A 62 -9.43 -0.81 11.81
N GLY A 63 -8.97 -1.19 10.61
CA GLY A 63 -7.96 -0.44 9.87
C GLY A 63 -8.51 0.86 9.28
N ASP A 64 -7.61 1.73 8.79
CA ASP A 64 -7.98 3.08 8.34
C ASP A 64 -8.95 3.07 7.16
N ALA A 65 -8.76 2.14 6.21
CA ALA A 65 -9.66 1.96 5.08
C ALA A 65 -11.08 1.57 5.54
N GLU A 66 -11.19 0.75 6.57
CA GLU A 66 -12.48 0.27 7.09
C GLU A 66 -13.21 1.35 7.90
N LEU A 67 -12.45 2.11 8.70
CA LEU A 67 -12.96 3.27 9.41
C LEU A 67 -13.51 4.31 8.43
N LEU A 68 -12.76 4.61 7.36
CA LEU A 68 -13.19 5.54 6.34
C LEU A 68 -14.44 5.04 5.60
N ARG A 69 -14.44 3.77 5.19
CA ARG A 69 -15.54 3.18 4.41
C ARG A 69 -16.85 3.09 5.19
N ARG A 70 -16.79 2.74 6.48
CA ARG A 70 -18.00 2.53 7.32
C ARG A 70 -18.44 3.78 8.06
N TYR A 71 -17.50 4.61 8.51
CA TYR A 71 -17.77 5.70 9.45
C TYR A 71 -17.31 7.08 8.96
N GLY A 72 -16.62 7.17 7.81
CA GLY A 72 -16.27 8.44 7.19
C GLY A 72 -15.12 9.21 7.84
N PHE A 73 -14.33 8.57 8.72
CA PHE A 73 -13.16 9.17 9.34
C PHE A 73 -11.99 8.18 9.45
N THR A 74 -10.79 8.68 9.76
CA THR A 74 -9.61 7.87 10.09
C THR A 74 -8.97 8.36 11.39
N LEU A 75 -8.13 7.53 12.02
CA LEU A 75 -7.37 7.92 13.20
C LEU A 75 -5.93 8.27 12.82
N ARG A 76 -5.41 9.39 13.34
CA ARG A 76 -4.02 9.80 13.10
C ARG A 76 -2.98 8.78 13.58
N LYS A 77 -3.30 8.04 14.64
CA LYS A 77 -2.47 6.96 15.20
C LYS A 77 -3.36 5.75 15.46
N ASN A 78 -3.66 5.00 14.40
CA ASN A 78 -4.43 3.77 14.51
C ASN A 78 -3.50 2.57 14.77
N PRO A 79 -3.59 1.86 15.91
CA PRO A 79 -2.79 0.65 16.14
C PRO A 79 -3.13 -0.50 15.17
N HIS A 80 -4.29 -0.44 14.52
CA HIS A 80 -4.72 -1.37 13.47
C HIS A 80 -4.58 -0.78 12.06
N GLY A 81 -4.00 0.42 11.94
CA GLY A 81 -3.77 1.12 10.67
C GLY A 81 -2.47 0.71 10.00
N GLY A 82 -2.21 1.30 8.83
CA GLY A 82 -0.99 1.09 8.05
C GLY A 82 -0.93 -0.22 7.25
N GLY A 83 -1.88 -1.14 7.45
CA GLY A 83 -2.07 -2.30 6.58
C GLY A 83 -2.76 -1.90 5.28
N VAL A 84 -2.25 -2.39 4.15
CA VAL A 84 -2.89 -2.29 2.83
C VAL A 84 -3.14 -3.70 2.33
N GLU A 85 -4.33 -3.95 1.80
CA GLU A 85 -4.64 -5.23 1.14
C GLU A 85 -4.04 -5.21 -0.28
N CYS A 86 -3.20 -6.20 -0.58
CA CYS A 86 -2.63 -6.40 -1.91
C CYS A 86 -3.05 -7.79 -2.42
N GLY A 87 -3.64 -7.84 -3.62
CA GLY A 87 -4.04 -9.11 -4.21
C GLY A 87 -2.83 -9.95 -4.54
N VAL A 88 -2.90 -11.26 -4.29
CA VAL A 88 -1.79 -12.19 -4.58
C VAL A 88 -1.34 -12.10 -6.04
N ARG A 89 -2.27 -11.87 -6.98
CA ARG A 89 -1.95 -11.68 -8.39
C ARG A 89 -1.11 -10.43 -8.64
N GLU A 90 -1.46 -9.30 -8.02
CA GLU A 90 -0.71 -8.04 -8.14
C GLU A 90 0.67 -8.19 -7.52
N LEU A 91 0.76 -8.85 -6.36
CA LEU A 91 2.02 -9.17 -5.71
C LEU A 91 2.92 -10.04 -6.60
N MET A 92 2.36 -11.10 -7.19
CA MET A 92 3.09 -11.98 -8.11
C MET A 92 3.55 -11.26 -9.38
N ALA A 93 2.68 -10.42 -9.97
CA ALA A 93 3.03 -9.62 -11.13
C ALA A 93 4.15 -8.61 -10.82
N ALA A 94 4.07 -7.91 -9.68
CA ALA A 94 5.12 -7.01 -9.22
C ALA A 94 6.43 -7.76 -8.97
N ALA A 95 6.37 -8.94 -8.35
CA ALA A 95 7.54 -9.79 -8.10
C ALA A 95 8.19 -10.31 -9.39
N SER A 96 7.41 -10.70 -10.40
CA SER A 96 7.96 -11.12 -11.69
C SER A 96 8.63 -9.96 -12.43
N MET A 97 8.02 -8.78 -12.41
CA MET A 97 8.62 -7.57 -13.00
C MET A 97 9.91 -7.17 -12.27
N ALA A 98 9.91 -7.20 -10.94
CA ALA A 98 11.09 -6.88 -10.14
C ALA A 98 12.27 -7.84 -10.39
N ARG A 99 12.00 -9.12 -10.62
CA ARG A 99 13.03 -10.10 -11.01
C ARG A 99 13.66 -9.77 -12.35
N TYR A 100 12.86 -9.42 -13.35
CA TYR A 100 13.36 -9.05 -14.68
C TYR A 100 14.24 -7.79 -14.64
N THR A 101 13.85 -6.78 -13.86
CA THR A 101 14.67 -5.55 -13.70
C THR A 101 15.99 -5.80 -12.99
N ALA A 102 16.04 -6.74 -12.04
CA ALA A 102 17.29 -7.11 -11.37
C ALA A 102 18.25 -7.85 -12.30
N GLU A 103 17.72 -8.78 -13.11
CA GLU A 103 18.49 -9.59 -14.06
C GLU A 103 19.06 -8.74 -15.20
N THR A 104 18.26 -7.83 -15.76
CA THR A 104 18.72 -6.87 -16.78
C THR A 104 19.74 -5.86 -16.25
N ALA A 105 19.61 -5.45 -14.98
CA ALA A 105 20.59 -4.59 -14.32
C ALA A 105 21.92 -5.29 -13.99
N GLU A 106 21.96 -6.63 -13.95
CA GLU A 106 23.21 -7.39 -13.87
C GLU A 106 23.85 -7.58 -15.25
N ILE A 107 23.05 -7.86 -16.29
CA ILE A 107 23.54 -8.00 -17.67
C ILE A 107 24.19 -6.70 -18.17
N HIS A 108 23.56 -5.54 -17.92
CA HIS A 108 24.15 -4.25 -18.30
C HIS A 108 25.42 -3.90 -17.51
N ARG A 109 25.62 -4.46 -16.32
CA ARG A 109 26.84 -4.22 -15.53
C ARG A 109 28.06 -4.97 -16.05
N PHE A 110 27.85 -6.03 -16.85
CA PHE A 110 28.89 -6.76 -17.59
C PHE A 110 29.15 -6.19 -18.99
N ALA A 111 28.20 -5.44 -19.56
CA ALA A 111 28.34 -4.84 -20.90
C ALA A 111 29.07 -3.47 -20.90
N ASP A 112 29.29 -2.88 -19.73
CA ASP A 112 30.01 -1.61 -19.53
C ASP A 112 31.46 -1.84 -19.01
N ASP A 113 32.07 -2.99 -19.26
CA ASP A 113 33.50 -3.21 -18.99
C ASP A 113 34.34 -2.54 -20.10
N PRO A 114 35.12 -1.48 -19.82
CA PRO A 114 35.87 -0.74 -20.83
C PRO A 114 37.10 -1.48 -21.38
N GLU A 115 37.37 -2.72 -20.95
CA GLU A 115 38.57 -3.47 -21.35
C GLU A 115 38.43 -4.23 -22.70
N ASP A 116 37.23 -4.38 -23.27
CA ASP A 116 36.99 -5.04 -24.58
C ASP A 116 36.84 -4.02 -25.75
N ARG A 117 37.57 -2.90 -25.70
CA ARG A 117 37.82 -2.09 -26.91
C ARG A 117 39.17 -2.50 -27.47
N ASP A 118 39.17 -3.55 -28.28
CA ASP A 118 40.31 -3.88 -29.12
C ASP A 118 40.65 -2.66 -29.98
N ALA A 119 41.74 -2.01 -29.58
CA ALA A 119 42.40 -0.96 -30.33
C ALA A 119 43.18 -1.62 -31.47
N ASP A 120 42.49 -2.02 -32.53
CA ASP A 120 43.15 -2.32 -33.80
C ASP A 120 43.41 -0.99 -34.53
N ASP A 121 44.58 -0.47 -34.16
CA ASP A 121 45.44 0.43 -34.90
C ASP A 121 45.73 -0.16 -36.30
N ASP A 122 45.39 0.56 -37.36
CA ASP A 122 46.12 0.51 -38.62
C ASP A 122 45.96 1.86 -39.32
N ALA A 123 46.87 2.75 -38.97
CA ALA A 123 47.30 3.84 -39.83
C ALA A 123 48.00 3.24 -41.06
N ASP A 124 47.39 3.37 -42.25
CA ASP A 124 48.11 3.25 -43.52
C ASP A 124 48.12 4.64 -44.19
N ASP A 125 49.27 5.28 -44.02
CA ASP A 125 49.68 6.52 -44.65
C ASP A 125 50.51 6.13 -45.88
N SER A 126 49.98 6.40 -47.08
CA SER A 126 50.81 6.49 -48.28
C SER A 126 50.31 7.60 -49.20
N ASP A 127 51.10 8.67 -49.19
CA ASP A 127 51.05 9.88 -50.01
C ASP A 127 51.22 9.63 -51.53
N GLU A 128 50.68 10.60 -52.28
CA GLU A 128 51.09 11.10 -53.62
C GLU A 128 50.96 10.13 -54.83
N ASP A 129 50.35 10.49 -55.97
CA ASP A 129 50.41 11.76 -56.70
C ASP A 129 49.23 11.90 -57.69
N SER A 130 48.78 13.15 -57.83
CA SER A 130 48.54 13.91 -59.07
C SER A 130 48.03 13.17 -60.33
N ASP A 131 46.84 13.54 -60.82
CA ASP A 131 46.72 14.40 -62.01
C ASP A 131 45.26 14.74 -62.36
N GLU A 132 45.14 15.93 -62.91
CA GLU A 132 43.97 16.65 -63.39
C GLU A 132 43.10 15.83 -64.37
N ASP A 133 41.78 16.00 -64.29
CA ASP A 133 41.05 16.46 -65.47
C ASP A 133 39.68 17.05 -65.11
N SER A 134 39.37 18.05 -65.90
CA SER A 134 38.44 19.16 -65.73
C SER A 134 37.00 18.88 -66.19
N GLU A 135 36.17 19.91 -65.94
CA GLU A 135 34.91 20.27 -66.66
C GLU A 135 33.60 19.66 -66.09
N SER A 136 32.78 20.50 -65.43
CA SER A 136 31.58 21.18 -66.01
C SER A 136 30.33 20.29 -65.91
N ASP A 137 29.10 20.70 -65.59
CA ASP A 137 28.41 21.98 -65.60
C ASP A 137 27.04 21.80 -64.89
N SER A 138 26.49 22.89 -64.34
CA SER A 138 25.04 23.27 -64.28
C SER A 138 24.06 22.36 -63.51
N ASP A 139 22.96 22.79 -62.86
CA ASP A 139 22.31 24.06 -62.51
C ASP A 139 21.18 23.61 -61.53
N SER A 140 21.05 24.18 -60.33
CA SER A 140 20.17 25.31 -59.95
C SER A 140 18.69 24.96 -59.67
N ASP A 141 18.27 25.42 -58.47
CA ASP A 141 16.93 25.72 -57.90
C ASP A 141 15.74 24.74 -58.04
#